data_AF-A0A9W6Z7B4-F1
#
_entry.id   AF-A0A9W6Z7B4-F1
#
_cell.length_a   1.000
_cell.length_b   1.000
_cell.length_c   1.000
_cell.angle_alpha   90.00
_cell.angle_beta   90.00
_cell.angle_gamma   90.00
#
_symmetry.space_group_name_H-M   'P 1'
#
loop_
_entity.id
_entity.type
_entity.pdbx_description
1 polymer ?
#
loop_
_entity_poly.entity_id
_entity_poly.type
_entity_poly.pdbx_seq_one_letter_code
_entity_poly.pdbx_strand_id
1 'polypeptide(L)'
;MQQFPELKFPTIDLEKELLNWSSPSKKIYGSHDTKNFQSSLAISRIKSTLFLICSKVSLKNVPEGILDDNLVSFDSKNGQPGSSSNSDPSRNVNATKSTKIKPDLTSILKPPSCKMDSLSPGVIAVLEILSQLYQLFKETPPFPGQRRYGNMACRDWHDKITGNISSILDSTLKPLFLKLKLKNSELQYKGFKTEIQYYLLGSFGSRERLDFGTGHELSFMAFLGGLLMVGILSPEASTGQEILITLGKYYDLMKTLILSYTLEPAGSHGVWGLDDHFHLIYIVGACQLVDFKESFMGIESTDDSDVSTITTTIMGHRGRGRNPGGSRNPAVLNHRLGLTPTSVFDVNVLQTQPGRR
;
A
#
# COMPACT_ATOMS: atom_id res chain seq x y z
N MET A 1 -4.13 29.82 7.53
CA MET A 1 -4.32 28.61 6.70
C MET A 1 -3.42 28.72 5.50
N GLN A 2 -2.36 27.92 5.43
CA GLN A 2 -1.60 27.78 4.19
C GLN A 2 -2.53 26.98 3.27
N GLN A 3 -3.18 27.66 2.31
CA GLN A 3 -3.94 26.97 1.26
C GLN A 3 -2.99 25.98 0.61
N PHE A 4 -3.28 24.69 0.71
CA PHE A 4 -2.58 23.70 -0.09
C PHE A 4 -2.88 24.07 -1.55
N PRO A 5 -1.86 24.25 -2.40
CA PRO A 5 -2.09 24.59 -3.80
C PRO A 5 -3.01 23.52 -4.40
N GLU A 6 -3.93 23.93 -5.28
CA GLU A 6 -4.69 22.99 -6.12
C GLU A 6 -3.69 22.10 -6.85
N LEU A 7 -3.36 20.94 -6.27
CA LEU A 7 -2.39 20.01 -6.81
C LEU A 7 -3.08 19.28 -7.96
N LYS A 8 -3.11 19.94 -9.13
CA LYS A 8 -3.44 19.27 -10.38
C LYS A 8 -2.48 18.10 -10.55
N PHE A 9 -3.02 16.91 -10.76
CA PHE A 9 -2.20 15.73 -10.97
C PHE A 9 -1.41 15.91 -12.28
N PRO A 10 -0.08 15.70 -12.28
CA PRO A 10 0.75 15.97 -13.45
C PRO A 10 0.64 14.83 -14.46
N THR A 11 -0.36 14.89 -15.34
CA THR A 11 -0.42 13.99 -16.50
C THR A 11 0.69 14.35 -17.49
N ILE A 12 1.34 13.33 -18.05
CA ILE A 12 2.38 13.52 -19.06
C ILE A 12 1.74 13.45 -20.44
N ASP A 13 1.85 14.53 -21.20
CA ASP A 13 1.40 14.58 -22.59
C ASP A 13 2.42 13.88 -23.50
N LEU A 14 2.24 12.57 -23.63
CA LEU A 14 3.10 11.70 -24.42
C LEU A 14 3.05 11.99 -25.94
N GLU A 15 2.09 12.78 -26.43
CA GLU A 15 2.03 13.19 -27.83
C GLU A 15 2.91 14.40 -28.14
N LYS A 16 3.03 15.33 -27.17
CA LYS A 16 3.82 16.56 -27.31
C LYS A 16 5.26 16.41 -26.83
N GLU A 17 5.50 15.57 -25.83
CA GLU A 17 6.82 15.36 -25.26
C GLU A 17 7.42 14.03 -25.76
N LEU A 18 8.44 14.10 -26.62
CA LEU A 18 9.29 12.95 -26.85
C LEU A 18 10.11 12.71 -25.58
N LEU A 19 9.60 11.88 -24.68
CA LEU A 19 10.28 11.61 -23.41
C LEU A 19 11.59 10.87 -23.65
N ASN A 20 12.65 11.41 -23.09
CA ASN A 20 13.94 10.74 -22.99
C ASN A 20 13.96 9.85 -21.76
N TRP A 21 13.40 8.65 -21.91
CA TRP A 21 13.43 7.63 -20.86
C TRP A 21 14.86 7.21 -20.55
N SER A 22 15.12 6.99 -19.26
CA SER A 22 16.40 6.46 -18.79
C SER A 22 16.18 5.53 -17.62
N SER A 23 17.12 4.63 -17.38
CA SER A 23 17.06 3.77 -16.20
C SER A 23 17.19 4.61 -14.93
N PRO A 24 16.27 4.47 -13.95
CA PRO A 24 16.39 5.17 -12.68
C PRO A 24 17.73 4.86 -12.00
N SER A 25 18.28 5.85 -11.33
CA SER A 25 19.57 5.75 -10.63
C SER A 25 19.47 6.38 -9.25
N LYS A 26 20.32 5.92 -8.32
CA LYS A 26 20.39 6.49 -6.98
C LYS A 26 20.83 7.96 -7.06
N LYS A 27 20.06 8.85 -6.45
CA LYS A 27 20.33 10.30 -6.38
C LYS A 27 20.49 10.84 -4.96
N ILE A 28 20.13 10.06 -3.95
CA ILE A 28 20.27 10.42 -2.53
C ILE A 28 21.36 9.53 -1.95
N TYR A 29 22.52 10.11 -1.64
CA TYR A 29 23.68 9.41 -1.07
C TYR A 29 23.90 9.79 0.40
N GLY A 30 23.54 11.02 0.77
CA GLY A 30 23.62 11.49 2.15
C GLY A 30 22.57 12.53 2.50
N SER A 31 22.63 13.04 3.73
CA SER A 31 21.66 13.99 4.28
C SER A 31 21.62 15.34 3.55
N HIS A 32 22.71 15.74 2.90
CA HIS A 32 22.76 16.99 2.12
C HIS A 32 21.93 16.91 0.84
N ASP A 33 21.79 15.73 0.25
CA ASP A 33 20.98 15.51 -0.96
C ASP A 33 19.47 15.62 -0.67
N THR A 34 19.07 15.46 0.59
CA THR A 34 17.65 15.52 1.00
C THR A 34 17.03 16.87 0.62
N LYS A 35 17.79 17.97 0.69
CA LYS A 35 17.29 19.30 0.28
C LYS A 35 17.01 19.35 -1.22
N ASN A 36 17.90 18.79 -2.05
CA ASN A 36 17.70 18.70 -3.49
C ASN A 36 16.53 17.78 -3.83
N PHE A 37 16.35 16.69 -3.07
CA PHE A 37 15.20 15.83 -3.23
C PHE A 37 13.90 16.55 -2.87
N GLN A 38 13.86 17.32 -1.78
CA GLN A 38 12.69 18.08 -1.33
C GLN A 38 12.21 19.15 -2.32
N SER A 39 13.09 19.68 -3.16
CA SER A 39 12.77 20.61 -4.25
C SER A 39 12.62 19.95 -5.63
N SER A 40 12.76 18.62 -5.71
CA SER A 40 12.76 17.91 -6.98
C SER A 40 11.36 17.75 -7.60
N LEU A 41 11.32 17.57 -8.92
CA LEU A 41 10.09 17.18 -9.62
C LEU A 41 9.57 15.81 -9.14
N ALA A 42 10.46 14.91 -8.73
CA ALA A 42 10.10 13.57 -8.26
C ALA A 42 9.27 13.63 -6.98
N ILE A 43 9.70 14.38 -5.95
CA ILE A 43 8.91 14.49 -4.72
C ILE A 43 7.59 15.22 -4.95
N SER A 44 7.55 16.18 -5.88
CA SER A 44 6.32 16.86 -6.27
C SER A 44 5.31 15.86 -6.86
N ARG A 45 5.74 15.02 -7.80
CA ARG A 45 4.91 13.95 -8.39
C ARG A 45 4.46 12.90 -7.37
N ILE A 46 5.34 12.50 -6.45
CA ILE A 46 5.01 11.59 -5.35
C ILE A 46 3.91 12.19 -4.47
N LYS A 47 4.05 13.46 -4.08
CA LYS A 47 3.02 14.17 -3.31
C LYS A 47 1.71 14.25 -4.07
N SER A 48 1.71 14.66 -5.35
CA SER A 48 0.49 14.70 -6.16
C SER A 48 -0.20 13.33 -6.26
N THR A 49 0.57 12.25 -6.37
CA THR A 49 0.04 10.87 -6.38
C THR A 49 -0.62 10.53 -5.06
N LEU A 50 0.04 10.81 -3.93
CA LEU A 50 -0.52 10.59 -2.60
C LEU A 50 -1.81 11.39 -2.40
N PHE A 51 -1.81 12.68 -2.75
CA PHE A 51 -2.98 13.55 -2.63
C PHE A 51 -4.15 13.06 -3.49
N LEU A 52 -3.89 12.61 -4.72
CA LEU A 52 -4.93 12.02 -5.57
C LEU A 52 -5.52 10.77 -4.93
N ILE A 53 -4.68 9.86 -4.42
CA ILE A 53 -5.12 8.66 -3.71
C ILE A 53 -6.01 9.05 -2.52
N CYS A 54 -5.53 9.95 -1.64
CA CYS A 54 -6.27 10.40 -0.47
C CYS A 54 -7.62 11.02 -0.83
N SER A 55 -7.67 11.87 -1.86
CA SER A 55 -8.91 12.51 -2.34
C SER A 55 -9.90 11.48 -2.90
N LYS A 56 -9.42 10.44 -3.58
CA LYS A 56 -10.26 9.42 -4.20
C LYS A 56 -10.82 8.41 -3.19
N VAL A 57 -10.04 8.03 -2.17
CA VAL A 57 -10.47 7.08 -1.13
C VAL A 57 -11.30 7.72 -0.01
N SER A 58 -11.38 9.06 0.00
CA SER A 58 -12.17 9.84 0.96
C SER A 58 -13.60 9.33 1.07
N LEU A 59 -14.03 8.96 2.28
CA LEU A 59 -15.36 8.42 2.58
C LEU A 59 -15.75 7.17 1.75
N LYS A 60 -14.77 6.41 1.23
CA LYS A 60 -15.02 5.19 0.47
C LYS A 60 -14.74 3.94 1.30
N ASN A 61 -15.71 3.02 1.28
CA ASN A 61 -15.62 1.70 1.90
C ASN A 61 -14.68 0.78 1.10
N VAL A 62 -13.96 -0.10 1.78
CA VAL A 62 -13.21 -1.19 1.14
C VAL A 62 -14.24 -2.20 0.62
N PRO A 63 -14.20 -2.58 -0.67
CA PRO A 63 -15.10 -3.60 -1.20
C PRO A 63 -14.94 -4.95 -0.48
N GLU A 64 -16.03 -5.69 -0.36
CA GLU A 64 -16.02 -7.01 0.29
C GLU A 64 -15.01 -7.97 -0.37
N GLY A 65 -14.31 -8.75 0.46
CA GLY A 65 -13.30 -9.72 0.01
C GLY A 65 -11.91 -9.13 -0.28
N ILE A 66 -11.71 -7.83 -0.02
CA ILE A 66 -10.40 -7.17 -0.06
C ILE A 66 -9.89 -6.94 1.37
N LEU A 67 -8.58 -7.14 1.58
CA LEU A 67 -7.92 -7.20 2.88
C LEU A 67 -8.36 -8.44 3.67
N ASP A 68 -7.54 -9.48 3.61
CA ASP A 68 -7.82 -10.68 4.38
C ASP A 68 -7.48 -10.45 5.86
N ASP A 69 -8.53 -10.27 6.67
CA ASP A 69 -8.42 -10.10 8.13
C ASP A 69 -7.76 -11.33 8.80
N ASN A 70 -7.81 -12.52 8.17
CA ASN A 70 -7.17 -13.72 8.69
C ASN A 70 -5.64 -13.69 8.58
N LEU A 71 -5.06 -12.79 7.78
CA LEU A 71 -3.62 -12.58 7.73
C LEU A 71 -3.10 -11.84 8.98
N VAL A 72 -3.99 -11.14 9.72
CA VAL A 72 -3.61 -10.25 10.83
C VAL A 72 -4.37 -10.57 12.12
N SER A 73 -5.16 -11.65 12.15
CA SER A 73 -5.88 -12.05 13.36
C SER A 73 -4.91 -12.58 14.41
N PHE A 74 -4.76 -11.81 15.49
CA PHE A 74 -4.21 -12.35 16.72
C PHE A 74 -5.27 -13.28 17.32
N ASP A 75 -4.95 -14.58 17.42
CA ASP A 75 -5.73 -15.48 18.25
C ASP A 75 -5.97 -14.82 19.62
N SER A 76 -7.24 -14.66 20.01
CA SER A 76 -7.69 -14.07 21.28
C SER A 76 -7.23 -14.83 22.54
N LYS A 77 -6.20 -15.67 22.46
CA LYS A 77 -5.76 -16.60 23.51
C LYS A 77 -4.73 -16.04 24.50
N ASN A 78 -4.38 -14.76 24.43
CA ASN A 78 -3.61 -14.08 25.47
C ASN A 78 -4.42 -12.98 26.16
N GLY A 79 -5.68 -13.29 26.52
CA GLY A 79 -6.34 -12.57 27.60
C GLY A 79 -5.52 -12.79 28.88
N GLN A 80 -4.84 -11.75 29.36
CA GLN A 80 -4.35 -11.73 30.74
C GLN A 80 -5.53 -12.10 31.65
N PRO A 81 -5.40 -13.09 32.56
CA PRO A 81 -6.42 -13.29 33.57
C PRO A 81 -6.44 -12.02 34.43
N GLY A 82 -7.58 -11.34 34.42
CA GLY A 82 -7.84 -10.28 35.39
C GLY A 82 -7.60 -10.83 36.79
N SER A 83 -6.87 -10.07 37.60
CA SER A 83 -6.68 -10.36 39.02
C SER A 83 -8.04 -10.32 39.72
N SER A 84 -8.66 -11.48 39.91
CA SER A 84 -9.73 -11.68 40.87
C SER A 84 -9.34 -12.85 41.77
N SER A 85 -9.10 -12.51 43.03
CA SER A 85 -8.95 -13.42 44.16
C SER A 85 -10.13 -14.40 44.26
N ASN A 86 -9.85 -15.71 44.27
CA ASN A 86 -10.27 -16.68 45.31
C ASN A 86 -10.22 -18.14 44.81
N SER A 87 -9.51 -18.98 45.59
CA SER A 87 -9.66 -20.43 45.87
C SER A 87 -10.36 -21.36 44.86
N ASP A 88 -9.63 -22.37 44.31
CA ASP A 88 -9.71 -23.80 44.69
C ASP A 88 -8.84 -24.69 43.73
N PRO A 89 -8.06 -25.70 44.18
CA PRO A 89 -7.24 -26.53 43.30
C PRO A 89 -7.83 -27.94 43.09
N SER A 90 -8.57 -28.17 42.00
CA SER A 90 -8.70 -29.52 41.44
C SER A 90 -9.25 -29.49 40.01
N ARG A 91 -8.40 -29.87 39.01
CA ARG A 91 -8.75 -30.80 37.91
C ARG A 91 -7.64 -30.92 36.85
N ASN A 92 -7.09 -32.13 36.83
CA ASN A 92 -6.47 -32.91 35.76
C ASN A 92 -6.28 -32.31 34.35
N VAL A 93 -5.00 -32.31 33.96
CA VAL A 93 -4.38 -32.81 32.71
C VAL A 93 -5.34 -33.18 31.56
N ASN A 94 -5.22 -32.44 30.45
CA ASN A 94 -5.14 -32.99 29.10
C ASN A 94 -4.45 -31.99 28.16
N ALA A 95 -3.20 -32.26 27.82
CA ALA A 95 -2.41 -31.49 26.87
C ALA A 95 -2.81 -31.87 25.43
N THR A 96 -3.67 -31.07 24.81
CA THR A 96 -3.99 -31.19 23.38
C THR A 96 -2.98 -30.40 22.55
N LYS A 97 -2.27 -31.11 21.65
CA LYS A 97 -1.28 -30.58 20.71
C LYS A 97 -1.81 -29.35 19.96
N SER A 98 -1.06 -28.24 20.03
CA SER A 98 -1.33 -27.02 19.27
C SER A 98 -0.95 -27.21 17.80
N THR A 99 -1.94 -27.37 16.92
CA THR A 99 -1.79 -27.26 15.47
C THR A 99 -1.68 -25.80 15.09
N LYS A 100 -0.49 -25.38 14.60
CA LYS A 100 -0.29 -24.08 13.94
C LYS A 100 -1.28 -23.96 12.77
N ILE A 101 -2.27 -23.09 12.90
CA ILE A 101 -3.16 -22.73 11.79
C ILE A 101 -2.31 -21.93 10.81
N LYS A 102 -2.02 -22.50 9.63
CA LYS A 102 -1.45 -21.74 8.51
C LYS A 102 -2.54 -20.78 8.00
N PRO A 103 -2.24 -19.51 7.73
CA PRO A 103 -3.21 -18.60 7.13
C PRO A 103 -3.65 -19.16 5.78
N ASP A 104 -4.96 -19.14 5.52
CA ASP A 104 -5.56 -19.57 4.26
C ASP A 104 -5.27 -18.53 3.17
N LEU A 105 -4.12 -18.69 2.53
CA LEU A 105 -3.59 -17.82 1.49
C LEU A 105 -4.43 -17.78 0.21
N THR A 106 -5.52 -18.57 0.10
CA THR A 106 -6.38 -18.63 -1.09
C THR A 106 -7.21 -17.36 -1.31
N SER A 107 -7.34 -16.49 -0.30
CA SER A 107 -8.04 -15.19 -0.38
C SER A 107 -7.40 -14.20 -1.36
N ILE A 108 -6.08 -14.27 -1.57
CA ILE A 108 -5.36 -13.39 -2.50
C ILE A 108 -5.82 -13.59 -3.94
N LEU A 109 -6.11 -14.84 -4.31
CA LEU A 109 -6.62 -15.21 -5.64
C LEU A 109 -8.13 -15.08 -5.78
N LYS A 110 -8.88 -14.91 -4.68
CA LYS A 110 -10.32 -14.70 -4.80
C LYS A 110 -10.53 -13.37 -5.54
N PRO A 111 -11.22 -13.37 -6.69
CA PRO A 111 -11.63 -12.13 -7.32
C PRO A 111 -12.44 -11.34 -6.27
N PRO A 112 -12.32 -10.00 -6.23
CA PRO A 112 -13.19 -9.21 -5.37
C PRO A 112 -14.65 -9.62 -5.62
N SER A 113 -15.50 -9.57 -4.60
CA SER A 113 -16.94 -9.82 -4.82
C SER A 113 -17.57 -8.78 -5.76
N CYS A 114 -16.85 -7.67 -6.03
CA CYS A 114 -17.17 -6.75 -7.10
C CYS A 114 -16.99 -7.45 -8.46
N LYS A 115 -18.00 -7.37 -9.32
CA LYS A 115 -17.94 -7.93 -10.68
C LYS A 115 -16.68 -7.41 -11.37
N MET A 116 -15.71 -8.28 -11.67
CA MET A 116 -14.47 -7.88 -12.35
C MET A 116 -14.74 -7.12 -13.67
N ASP A 117 -15.90 -7.36 -14.27
CA ASP A 117 -16.38 -6.72 -15.50
C ASP A 117 -16.57 -5.19 -15.39
N SER A 118 -16.62 -4.62 -14.18
CA SER A 118 -16.77 -3.17 -13.97
C SER A 118 -15.47 -2.43 -13.66
N LEU A 119 -14.33 -3.13 -13.60
CA LEU A 119 -13.04 -2.50 -13.31
C LEU A 119 -12.41 -1.92 -14.57
N SER A 120 -11.70 -0.80 -14.43
CA SER A 120 -10.96 -0.21 -15.53
C SER A 120 -9.84 -1.16 -16.02
N PRO A 121 -9.53 -1.13 -17.33
CA PRO A 121 -8.49 -2.01 -17.89
C PRO A 121 -7.13 -1.86 -17.22
N GLY A 122 -6.77 -0.64 -16.79
CA GLY A 122 -5.51 -0.39 -16.08
C GLY A 122 -5.47 -1.06 -14.71
N VAL A 123 -6.57 -1.04 -13.95
CA VAL A 123 -6.67 -1.71 -12.66
C VAL A 123 -6.60 -3.22 -12.83
N ILE A 124 -7.32 -3.78 -13.82
CA ILE A 124 -7.24 -5.20 -14.16
C ILE A 124 -5.80 -5.61 -14.47
N ALA A 125 -5.07 -4.81 -15.24
CA ALA A 125 -3.66 -5.09 -15.55
C ALA A 125 -2.78 -5.11 -14.30
N VAL A 126 -2.96 -4.17 -13.36
CA VAL A 126 -2.21 -4.17 -12.09
C VAL A 126 -2.56 -5.39 -11.23
N LEU A 127 -3.83 -5.76 -11.15
CA LEU A 127 -4.27 -6.94 -10.41
C LEU A 127 -3.71 -8.23 -11.01
N GLU A 128 -3.63 -8.30 -12.34
CA GLU A 128 -3.03 -9.42 -13.05
C GLU A 128 -1.52 -9.52 -12.78
N ILE A 129 -0.81 -8.40 -12.74
CA ILE A 129 0.61 -8.36 -12.32
C ILE A 129 0.73 -8.94 -10.90
N LEU A 130 -0.03 -8.44 -9.93
CA LEU A 130 0.02 -8.91 -8.54
C LEU A 130 -0.32 -10.39 -8.42
N SER A 131 -1.31 -10.87 -9.19
CA SER A 131 -1.69 -12.29 -9.27
C SER A 131 -0.54 -13.17 -9.75
N GLN A 132 0.14 -12.77 -10.84
CA GLN A 132 1.28 -13.52 -11.37
C GLN A 132 2.47 -13.53 -10.39
N LEU A 133 2.76 -12.41 -9.72
CA LEU A 133 3.80 -12.36 -8.67
C LEU A 133 3.46 -13.26 -7.48
N TYR A 134 2.18 -13.36 -7.13
CA TYR A 134 1.72 -14.29 -6.10
C TYR A 134 1.83 -15.77 -6.55
N GLN A 135 1.61 -16.10 -7.82
CA GLN A 135 1.88 -17.46 -8.31
C GLN A 135 3.37 -17.82 -8.20
N LEU A 136 4.28 -16.90 -8.55
CA LEU A 136 5.72 -17.09 -8.35
C LEU A 136 6.06 -17.33 -6.87
N PHE A 137 5.34 -16.70 -5.95
CA PHE A 137 5.47 -16.95 -4.51
C PHE A 137 5.03 -18.38 -4.15
N LYS A 138 3.89 -18.85 -4.65
CA LYS A 138 3.43 -20.24 -4.42
C LYS A 138 4.41 -21.29 -4.92
N GLU A 139 5.07 -21.02 -6.04
CA GLU A 139 6.12 -21.87 -6.60
C GLU A 139 7.44 -21.79 -5.82
N THR A 140 7.53 -20.93 -4.81
CA THR A 140 8.74 -20.68 -4.03
C THR A 140 8.44 -20.83 -2.54
N PRO A 141 8.08 -22.05 -2.08
CA PRO A 141 7.72 -22.27 -0.70
C PRO A 141 8.90 -21.94 0.24
N PRO A 142 8.61 -21.43 1.45
CA PRO A 142 9.65 -21.11 2.42
C PRO A 142 10.42 -22.38 2.82
N PHE A 143 11.75 -22.26 2.92
CA PHE A 143 12.57 -23.38 3.39
C PHE A 143 12.20 -23.77 4.83
N PRO A 144 12.13 -25.07 5.15
CA PRO A 144 11.78 -25.53 6.49
C PRO A 144 12.86 -25.19 7.54
N GLY A 145 12.47 -25.25 8.81
CA GLY A 145 13.35 -25.06 9.96
C GLY A 145 13.09 -23.78 10.76
N GLN A 146 13.56 -23.75 12.00
CA GLN A 146 13.50 -22.58 12.86
C GLN A 146 14.65 -21.63 12.48
N ARG A 147 14.33 -20.35 12.22
CA ARG A 147 15.31 -19.35 11.79
C ARG A 147 15.20 -18.10 12.65
N ARG A 148 16.34 -17.45 12.85
CA ARG A 148 16.44 -16.17 13.58
C ARG A 148 16.28 -14.95 12.67
N TYR A 149 16.62 -15.12 11.39
CA TYR A 149 16.62 -14.08 10.35
C TYR A 149 15.74 -14.52 9.18
N GLY A 150 15.55 -13.64 8.19
CA GLY A 150 14.72 -13.87 7.01
C GLY A 150 14.97 -15.20 6.28
N ASN A 151 13.92 -15.76 5.70
CA ASN A 151 13.95 -16.99 4.92
C ASN A 151 14.62 -16.74 3.56
N MET A 152 15.64 -17.53 3.26
CA MET A 152 16.43 -17.40 2.03
C MET A 152 15.62 -17.67 0.75
N ALA A 153 14.48 -18.37 0.84
CA ALA A 153 13.58 -18.59 -0.29
C ALA A 153 13.04 -17.26 -0.87
N CYS A 154 13.06 -16.18 -0.08
CA CYS A 154 12.79 -14.83 -0.58
C CYS A 154 13.76 -14.41 -1.70
N ARG A 155 15.03 -14.83 -1.64
CA ARG A 155 16.00 -14.55 -2.71
C ARG A 155 15.62 -15.23 -4.01
N ASP A 156 15.26 -16.51 -3.91
CA ASP A 156 14.79 -17.30 -5.05
C ASP A 156 13.52 -16.69 -5.65
N TRP A 157 12.62 -16.17 -4.81
CA TRP A 157 11.42 -15.48 -5.25
C TRP A 157 11.74 -14.18 -5.97
N HIS A 158 12.64 -13.35 -5.43
CA HIS A 158 13.13 -12.14 -6.11
C HIS A 158 13.79 -12.48 -7.45
N ASP A 159 14.62 -13.52 -7.52
CA ASP A 159 15.28 -13.96 -8.75
C ASP A 159 14.24 -14.38 -9.81
N LYS A 160 13.20 -15.11 -9.41
CA LYS A 160 12.08 -15.45 -10.30
C LYS A 160 11.33 -14.23 -10.78
N ILE A 161 11.06 -13.24 -9.92
CA ILE A 161 10.41 -12.01 -10.37
C ILE A 161 11.29 -11.29 -11.38
N THR A 162 12.57 -11.07 -11.06
CA THR A 162 13.50 -10.39 -11.97
C THR A 162 13.59 -11.09 -13.33
N GLY A 163 13.55 -12.43 -13.36
CA GLY A 163 13.51 -13.21 -14.61
C GLY A 163 12.22 -13.08 -15.40
N ASN A 164 11.07 -12.93 -14.75
CA ASN A 164 9.76 -12.93 -15.41
C ASN A 164 9.16 -11.53 -15.65
N ILE A 165 9.63 -10.50 -14.95
CA ILE A 165 8.98 -9.18 -14.90
C ILE A 165 8.81 -8.54 -16.28
N SER A 166 9.79 -8.72 -17.17
CA SER A 166 9.71 -8.14 -18.52
C SER A 166 8.54 -8.73 -19.30
N SER A 167 8.36 -10.06 -19.25
CA SER A 167 7.25 -10.75 -19.91
C SER A 167 5.90 -10.42 -19.28
N ILE A 168 5.86 -10.27 -17.95
CA ILE A 168 4.64 -9.88 -17.21
C ILE A 168 4.20 -8.48 -17.66
N LEU A 169 5.13 -7.52 -17.74
CA LEU A 169 4.82 -6.14 -18.18
C LEU A 169 4.43 -6.09 -19.66
N ASP A 170 5.07 -6.90 -20.51
CA ASP A 170 4.77 -7.00 -21.94
C ASP A 170 3.37 -7.57 -22.19
N SER A 171 2.92 -8.55 -21.40
CA SER A 171 1.58 -9.14 -21.56
C SER A 171 0.46 -8.28 -20.97
N THR A 172 0.75 -7.50 -19.90
CA THR A 172 -0.27 -6.73 -19.16
C THR A 172 -0.33 -5.25 -19.56
N LEU A 173 0.79 -4.52 -19.47
CA LEU A 173 0.81 -3.07 -19.67
C LEU A 173 1.01 -2.66 -21.13
N LYS A 174 1.77 -3.43 -21.93
CA LYS A 174 2.04 -3.07 -23.33
C LYS A 174 0.77 -2.82 -24.15
N PRO A 175 -0.26 -3.68 -24.10
CA PRO A 175 -1.47 -3.47 -24.89
C PRO A 175 -2.20 -2.17 -24.51
N LEU A 176 -2.16 -1.78 -23.23
CA LEU A 176 -2.77 -0.53 -22.75
C LEU A 176 -1.94 0.68 -23.17
N PHE A 177 -0.62 0.61 -23.05
CA PHE A 177 0.28 1.68 -23.44
C PHE A 177 0.21 1.97 -24.95
N LEU A 178 0.18 0.93 -25.79
CA LEU A 178 0.07 1.10 -27.24
C LEU A 178 -1.28 1.70 -27.69
N LYS A 179 -2.35 1.53 -26.90
CA LYS A 179 -3.66 2.17 -27.16
C LYS A 179 -3.63 3.68 -26.98
N LEU A 180 -2.60 4.24 -26.34
CA LEU A 180 -2.41 5.69 -26.19
C LEU A 180 -2.03 6.37 -27.51
N LYS A 181 -1.83 5.62 -28.62
CA LYS A 181 -1.61 6.12 -30.00
C LYS A 181 -0.46 7.13 -30.16
N LEU A 182 0.63 6.88 -29.44
CA LEU A 182 1.79 7.76 -29.40
C LEU A 182 2.68 7.64 -30.64
N LYS A 183 3.38 8.72 -31.02
CA LYS A 183 4.48 8.61 -31.98
C LYS A 183 5.58 7.70 -31.44
N ASN A 184 6.12 6.81 -32.28
CA ASN A 184 7.13 5.82 -31.87
C ASN A 184 6.71 4.98 -30.65
N SER A 185 5.45 4.53 -30.60
CA SER A 185 4.88 3.87 -29.41
C SER A 185 5.74 2.72 -28.89
N GLU A 186 6.34 1.93 -29.77
CA GLU A 186 7.23 0.80 -29.41
C GLU A 186 8.49 1.25 -28.65
N LEU A 187 9.12 2.33 -29.12
CA LEU A 187 10.33 2.88 -28.50
C LEU A 187 9.99 3.55 -27.16
N GLN A 188 8.90 4.32 -27.14
CA GLN A 188 8.37 4.95 -25.92
C GLN A 188 8.02 3.90 -24.87
N TYR A 189 7.38 2.80 -25.28
CA TYR A 189 7.06 1.69 -24.39
C TYR A 189 8.32 1.02 -23.84
N LYS A 190 9.36 0.81 -24.65
CA LYS A 190 10.63 0.23 -24.15
C LYS A 190 11.25 1.11 -23.05
N GLY A 191 11.23 2.42 -23.24
CA GLY A 191 11.69 3.39 -22.26
C GLY A 191 10.85 3.38 -20.98
N PHE A 192 9.53 3.51 -21.12
CA PHE A 192 8.57 3.41 -20.03
C PHE A 192 8.70 2.10 -19.25
N LYS A 193 8.81 0.96 -19.94
CA LYS A 193 9.01 -0.37 -19.33
C LYS A 193 10.26 -0.39 -18.46
N THR A 194 11.36 0.20 -18.94
CA THR A 194 12.62 0.25 -18.20
C THR A 194 12.49 1.03 -16.89
N GLU A 195 11.77 2.15 -16.92
CA GLU A 195 11.54 2.99 -15.74
C GLU A 195 10.56 2.37 -14.75
N ILE A 196 9.40 1.89 -15.25
CA ILE A 196 8.34 1.35 -14.39
C ILE A 196 8.74 0.03 -13.72
N GLN A 197 9.56 -0.79 -14.41
CA GLN A 197 10.10 -2.03 -13.87
C GLN A 197 10.96 -1.78 -12.62
N TYR A 198 11.71 -0.68 -12.59
CA TYR A 198 12.55 -0.34 -11.44
C TYR A 198 11.69 -0.11 -10.18
N TYR A 199 10.64 0.71 -10.30
CA TYR A 199 9.75 1.01 -9.17
C TYR A 199 8.96 -0.23 -8.72
N LEU A 200 8.50 -1.05 -9.68
CA LEU A 200 7.79 -2.29 -9.36
C LEU A 200 8.68 -3.30 -8.64
N LEU A 201 9.90 -3.57 -9.14
CA LEU A 201 10.85 -4.47 -8.47
C LEU A 201 11.25 -3.98 -7.08
N GLY A 202 11.37 -2.66 -6.90
CA GLY A 202 11.64 -2.03 -5.61
C GLY A 202 10.49 -2.12 -4.59
N SER A 203 9.31 -2.60 -5.00
CA SER A 203 8.09 -2.59 -4.17
C SER A 203 8.02 -3.71 -3.14
N PHE A 204 8.80 -4.79 -3.28
CA PHE A 204 8.52 -6.05 -2.56
C PHE A 204 9.59 -6.45 -1.52
N GLY A 205 10.43 -5.50 -1.09
CA GLY A 205 11.50 -5.74 -0.12
C GLY A 205 12.89 -5.84 -0.75
N SER A 206 13.90 -6.09 0.08
CA SER A 206 15.29 -6.28 -0.35
C SER A 206 15.64 -7.76 -0.46
N ARG A 207 16.08 -8.15 -1.65
CA ARG A 207 16.66 -9.48 -1.91
C ARG A 207 17.88 -9.77 -1.03
N GLU A 208 18.78 -8.81 -0.86
CA GLU A 208 20.02 -9.02 -0.11
C GLU A 208 19.77 -9.08 1.39
N ARG A 209 19.01 -8.09 1.91
CA ARG A 209 18.80 -7.89 3.34
C ARG A 209 17.65 -8.72 3.91
N LEU A 210 16.77 -9.26 3.06
CA LEU A 210 15.57 -10.01 3.47
C LEU A 210 14.67 -9.18 4.38
N ASP A 211 14.55 -7.89 4.06
CA ASP A 211 13.78 -6.90 4.80
C ASP A 211 12.70 -6.25 3.93
N PHE A 212 11.70 -5.68 4.58
CA PHE A 212 10.67 -4.86 3.95
C PHE A 212 10.33 -3.67 4.85
N GLY A 213 9.95 -2.54 4.25
CA GLY A 213 9.62 -1.34 5.00
C GLY A 213 9.02 -0.24 4.12
N THR A 214 8.83 0.94 4.71
CA THR A 214 8.10 2.06 4.11
C THR A 214 8.71 2.57 2.79
N GLY A 215 10.02 2.42 2.59
CA GLY A 215 10.66 2.76 1.31
C GLY A 215 10.20 1.86 0.14
N HIS A 216 9.93 0.59 0.41
CA HIS A 216 9.40 -0.36 -0.57
C HIS A 216 7.92 -0.08 -0.86
N GLU A 217 7.13 0.19 0.18
CA GLU A 217 5.75 0.67 0.06
C GLU A 217 5.66 1.95 -0.79
N LEU A 218 6.58 2.91 -0.57
CA LEU A 218 6.68 4.12 -1.38
C LEU A 218 7.04 3.80 -2.84
N SER A 219 7.87 2.79 -3.09
CA SER A 219 8.21 2.35 -4.46
C SER A 219 6.97 1.83 -5.20
N PHE A 220 6.06 1.14 -4.51
CA PHE A 220 4.78 0.71 -5.10
C PHE A 220 3.88 1.90 -5.43
N MET A 221 3.81 2.89 -4.54
CA MET A 221 3.08 4.13 -4.84
C MET A 221 3.69 4.89 -6.02
N ALA A 222 5.02 4.91 -6.14
CA ALA A 222 5.71 5.51 -7.29
C ALA A 222 5.41 4.74 -8.60
N PHE A 223 5.31 3.41 -8.54
CA PHE A 223 4.82 2.59 -9.65
C PHE A 223 3.40 2.99 -10.08
N LEU A 224 2.45 3.08 -9.14
CA LEU A 224 1.08 3.53 -9.45
C LEU A 224 1.06 4.97 -10.00
N GLY A 225 1.85 5.86 -9.43
CA GLY A 225 2.03 7.24 -9.92
C GLY A 225 2.53 7.26 -11.37
N GLY A 226 3.49 6.40 -11.72
CA GLY A 226 3.96 6.22 -13.09
C GLY A 226 2.83 5.85 -14.05
N LEU A 227 1.99 4.88 -13.68
CA LEU A 227 0.83 4.45 -14.47
C LEU A 227 -0.23 5.54 -14.63
N LEU A 228 -0.47 6.32 -13.57
CA LEU A 228 -1.38 7.46 -13.57
C LEU A 228 -0.88 8.59 -14.47
N MET A 229 0.41 8.89 -14.41
CA MET A 229 1.03 9.96 -15.21
C MET A 229 0.98 9.67 -16.70
N VAL A 230 1.14 8.41 -17.12
CA VAL A 230 1.02 8.02 -18.54
C VAL A 230 -0.43 7.74 -18.98
N GLY A 231 -1.40 7.76 -18.06
CA GLY A 231 -2.81 7.53 -18.37
C GLY A 231 -3.21 6.06 -18.54
N ILE A 232 -2.37 5.10 -18.16
CA ILE A 232 -2.78 3.69 -18.07
C ILE A 232 -3.84 3.53 -16.96
N LEU A 233 -3.58 4.18 -15.83
CA LEU A 233 -4.61 4.49 -14.84
C LEU A 233 -5.07 5.91 -15.12
N SER A 234 -6.37 6.17 -15.25
CA SER A 234 -6.86 7.54 -15.45
C SER A 234 -7.01 8.24 -14.10
N PRO A 235 -6.33 9.37 -13.86
CA PRO A 235 -6.52 10.15 -12.63
C PRO A 235 -7.98 10.57 -12.40
N GLU A 236 -8.70 10.87 -13.49
CA GLU A 236 -10.08 11.34 -13.49
C GLU A 236 -11.04 10.17 -13.32
N ALA A 237 -10.91 9.11 -14.12
CA ALA A 237 -11.86 8.00 -14.16
C ALA A 237 -11.62 6.94 -13.07
N SER A 238 -10.40 6.80 -12.55
CA SER A 238 -10.14 5.84 -11.46
C SER A 238 -10.95 6.20 -10.23
N THR A 239 -11.71 5.23 -9.74
CA THR A 239 -12.57 5.37 -8.58
C THR A 239 -11.79 5.10 -7.29
N GLY A 240 -12.29 5.61 -6.16
CA GLY A 240 -11.72 5.29 -4.84
C GLY A 240 -11.74 3.78 -4.54
N GLN A 241 -12.81 3.08 -4.96
CA GLN A 241 -12.92 1.64 -4.78
C GLN A 241 -11.84 0.86 -5.54
N GLU A 242 -11.54 1.22 -6.79
CA GLU A 242 -10.46 0.61 -7.56
C GLU A 242 -9.08 0.80 -6.93
N ILE A 243 -8.82 1.99 -6.38
CA ILE A 243 -7.59 2.28 -5.66
C ILE A 243 -7.50 1.41 -4.39
N LEU A 244 -8.59 1.30 -3.63
CA LEU A 244 -8.65 0.44 -2.44
C LEU A 244 -8.48 -1.05 -2.78
N ILE A 245 -9.05 -1.53 -3.89
CA ILE A 245 -8.84 -2.90 -4.37
C ILE A 245 -7.37 -3.14 -4.70
N THR A 246 -6.75 -2.22 -5.46
CA THR A 246 -5.35 -2.31 -5.89
C THR A 246 -4.40 -2.35 -4.69
N LEU A 247 -4.56 -1.39 -3.77
CA LEU A 247 -3.74 -1.31 -2.55
C LEU A 247 -4.00 -2.51 -1.64
N GLY A 248 -5.26 -2.95 -1.49
CA GLY A 248 -5.62 -4.09 -0.66
C GLY A 248 -4.93 -5.38 -1.11
N LYS A 249 -4.97 -5.68 -2.42
CA LYS A 249 -4.28 -6.86 -2.97
C LYS A 249 -2.75 -6.77 -2.85
N TYR A 250 -2.18 -5.57 -2.99
CA TYR A 250 -0.76 -5.36 -2.73
C TYR A 250 -0.42 -5.65 -1.25
N TYR A 251 -1.20 -5.14 -0.29
CA TYR A 251 -0.95 -5.39 1.12
C TYR A 251 -1.17 -6.85 1.53
N ASP A 252 -2.13 -7.56 0.94
CA ASP A 252 -2.32 -8.99 1.20
C ASP A 252 -1.11 -9.82 0.71
N LEU A 253 -0.59 -9.50 -0.49
CA LEU A 253 0.66 -10.09 -0.98
C LEU A 253 1.83 -9.76 -0.06
N MET A 254 1.96 -8.50 0.38
CA MET A 254 3.09 -8.12 1.25
C MET A 254 3.04 -8.77 2.62
N LYS A 255 1.87 -8.79 3.28
CA LYS A 255 1.67 -9.51 4.56
C LYS A 255 2.03 -10.99 4.41
N THR A 256 1.62 -11.60 3.30
CA THR A 256 1.96 -12.98 2.97
C THR A 256 3.47 -13.20 2.88
N LEU A 257 4.19 -12.32 2.18
CA LEU A 257 5.64 -12.42 2.03
C LEU A 257 6.34 -12.20 3.37
N ILE A 258 5.95 -11.17 4.13
CA ILE A 258 6.49 -10.87 5.46
C ILE A 258 6.35 -12.09 6.39
N LEU A 259 5.15 -12.67 6.47
CA LEU A 259 4.88 -13.82 7.35
C LEU A 259 5.56 -15.11 6.86
N SER A 260 5.52 -15.37 5.55
CA SER A 260 6.02 -16.64 5.00
C SER A 260 7.54 -16.66 4.92
N TYR A 261 8.16 -15.55 4.54
CA TYR A 261 9.60 -15.41 4.47
C TYR A 261 10.21 -14.75 5.71
N THR A 262 9.42 -14.47 6.75
CA THR A 262 9.94 -13.92 8.02
C THR A 262 10.81 -12.68 7.79
N LEU A 263 10.33 -11.77 6.93
CA LEU A 263 11.09 -10.59 6.53
C LEU A 263 11.31 -9.65 7.72
N GLU A 264 12.49 -9.03 7.76
CA GLU A 264 12.85 -8.08 8.80
C GLU A 264 12.29 -6.68 8.51
N PRO A 265 12.00 -5.86 9.55
CA PRO A 265 11.63 -4.47 9.37
C PRO A 265 12.80 -3.63 8.82
N ALA A 266 12.62 -3.01 7.65
CA ALA A 266 13.64 -2.17 7.01
C ALA A 266 13.53 -0.71 7.49
N GLY A 267 14.59 -0.20 8.10
CA GLY A 267 14.64 1.20 8.53
C GLY A 267 13.60 1.56 9.61
N SER A 268 13.22 0.59 10.43
CA SER A 268 12.25 0.82 11.50
C SER A 268 12.83 1.78 12.55
N HIS A 269 11.96 2.65 13.09
CA HIS A 269 12.29 3.50 14.23
C HIS A 269 12.05 2.77 15.58
N GLY A 270 11.98 1.43 15.55
CA GLY A 270 11.61 0.59 16.69
C GLY A 270 10.26 1.02 17.28
N VAL A 271 10.20 1.12 18.61
CA VAL A 271 8.98 1.49 19.37
C VAL A 271 8.51 2.93 19.05
N TRP A 272 9.32 3.76 18.42
CA TRP A 272 8.97 5.11 18.00
C TRP A 272 8.41 5.19 16.56
N GLY A 273 8.40 4.06 15.85
CA GLY A 273 7.75 3.94 14.55
C GLY A 273 6.25 3.71 14.70
N LEU A 274 5.48 4.14 13.69
CA LEU A 274 4.04 3.89 13.63
C LEU A 274 3.73 2.38 13.52
N ASP A 275 4.48 1.69 12.67
CA ASP A 275 4.43 0.26 12.40
C ASP A 275 5.82 -0.17 11.89
N ASP A 276 6.10 -1.47 11.99
CA ASP A 276 7.39 -2.05 11.59
C ASP A 276 7.64 -1.95 10.08
N HIS A 277 6.58 -2.06 9.26
CA HIS A 277 6.67 -2.27 7.82
C HIS A 277 5.95 -1.20 7.00
N PHE A 278 4.80 -0.72 7.48
CA PHE A 278 3.86 0.09 6.68
C PHE A 278 3.66 1.50 7.25
N HIS A 279 3.33 2.44 6.36
CA HIS A 279 2.92 3.79 6.74
C HIS A 279 1.76 4.26 5.88
N LEU A 280 1.85 4.06 4.56
CA LEU A 280 0.84 4.52 3.60
C LEU A 280 -0.53 3.91 3.88
N ILE A 281 -0.59 2.65 4.32
CA ILE A 281 -1.84 1.98 4.70
C ILE A 281 -2.64 2.77 5.75
N TYR A 282 -1.96 3.42 6.71
CA TYR A 282 -2.60 4.20 7.76
C TYR A 282 -3.08 5.56 7.26
N ILE A 283 -2.32 6.20 6.36
CA ILE A 283 -2.74 7.46 5.71
C ILE A 283 -4.02 7.21 4.90
N VAL A 284 -4.02 6.16 4.08
CA VAL A 284 -5.18 5.77 3.26
C VAL A 284 -6.36 5.45 4.16
N GLY A 285 -6.17 4.66 5.21
CA GLY A 285 -7.21 4.33 6.18
C GLY A 285 -7.81 5.54 6.90
N ALA A 286 -6.98 6.50 7.30
CA ALA A 286 -7.44 7.75 7.90
C ALA A 286 -8.27 8.59 6.90
N CYS A 287 -7.86 8.62 5.62
CA CYS A 287 -8.62 9.34 4.60
C CYS A 287 -9.97 8.69 4.32
N GLN A 288 -10.11 7.37 4.46
CA GLN A 288 -11.44 6.74 4.38
C GLN A 288 -12.40 7.30 5.43
N LEU A 289 -11.91 7.70 6.60
CA LEU A 289 -12.70 8.18 7.75
C LEU A 289 -13.07 9.66 7.73
N VAL A 290 -12.48 10.45 6.82
CA VAL A 290 -12.63 11.91 6.81
C VAL A 290 -13.03 12.40 5.43
N ASP A 291 -13.78 13.50 5.35
CA ASP A 291 -13.92 14.22 4.08
C ASP A 291 -12.61 14.98 3.80
N PHE A 292 -11.74 14.34 3.02
CA PHE A 292 -10.45 14.90 2.64
C PHE A 292 -10.59 16.14 1.75
N LYS A 293 -11.64 16.20 0.91
CA LYS A 293 -11.87 17.33 0.00
C LYS A 293 -12.32 18.56 0.78
N GLU A 294 -13.26 18.38 1.70
CA GLU A 294 -13.71 19.45 2.58
C GLU A 294 -12.56 19.95 3.47
N SER A 295 -11.89 19.02 4.16
CA SER A 295 -10.88 19.36 5.19
C SER A 295 -9.61 19.99 4.64
N PHE A 296 -9.18 19.61 3.42
CA PHE A 296 -7.88 20.02 2.87
C PHE A 296 -7.97 20.84 1.59
N MET A 297 -9.06 20.72 0.82
CA MET A 297 -9.24 21.48 -0.42
C MET A 297 -10.25 22.63 -0.25
N GLY A 298 -11.02 22.67 0.84
CA GLY A 298 -12.05 23.68 1.07
C GLY A 298 -13.17 23.63 0.02
N ILE A 299 -13.36 22.47 -0.62
CA ILE A 299 -14.40 22.23 -1.60
C ILE A 299 -15.54 21.51 -0.86
N GLU A 300 -16.69 22.17 -0.73
CA GLU A 300 -17.91 21.53 -0.23
C GLU A 300 -18.26 20.36 -1.15
N SER A 301 -18.44 19.17 -0.56
CA SER A 301 -18.89 17.99 -1.27
C SER A 301 -20.34 18.21 -1.70
N THR A 302 -20.57 18.38 -3.01
CA THR A 302 -21.91 18.57 -3.59
C THR A 302 -22.71 17.26 -3.68
N ASP A 303 -22.11 16.13 -3.32
CA ASP A 303 -22.75 14.81 -3.30
C ASP A 303 -23.29 14.50 -1.89
N ASP A 304 -24.47 15.03 -1.57
CA ASP A 304 -25.28 14.66 -0.39
C ASP A 304 -25.68 13.16 -0.37
N SER A 305 -25.38 12.42 -1.44
CA SER A 305 -25.73 10.99 -1.60
C SER A 305 -24.70 10.01 -1.01
N ASP A 306 -23.54 10.49 -0.56
CA ASP A 306 -22.38 9.64 -0.24
C ASP A 306 -21.82 9.84 1.19
N VAL A 307 -22.62 10.34 2.14
CA VAL A 307 -22.33 10.19 3.59
C VAL A 307 -22.61 8.74 3.99
N SER A 308 -21.91 7.81 3.34
CA SER A 308 -21.94 6.41 3.72
C SER A 308 -21.25 6.31 5.08
N THR A 309 -22.02 5.91 6.10
CA THR A 309 -21.40 5.45 7.34
C THR A 309 -20.42 4.36 6.96
N ILE A 310 -19.16 4.47 7.36
CA ILE A 310 -18.16 3.45 7.04
C ILE A 310 -18.54 2.19 7.79
N THR A 311 -19.07 1.22 7.06
CA THR A 311 -19.60 -0.04 7.60
C THR A 311 -18.63 -1.21 7.40
N THR A 312 -17.56 -0.99 6.64
CA THR A 312 -16.59 -2.03 6.24
C THR A 312 -15.24 -1.86 6.92
N THR A 313 -14.34 -2.81 6.67
CA THR A 313 -12.92 -2.75 7.05
C THR A 313 -12.27 -1.44 6.58
N ILE A 314 -11.44 -0.86 7.44
CA ILE A 314 -10.64 0.35 7.17
C ILE A 314 -9.18 -0.09 6.97
N MET A 315 -8.50 0.46 5.96
CA MET A 315 -7.08 0.16 5.73
C MET A 315 -6.25 0.47 6.98
N GLY A 316 -5.40 -0.48 7.39
CA GLY A 316 -4.54 -0.30 8.55
C GLY A 316 -5.25 -0.42 9.90
N HIS A 317 -6.58 -0.60 9.93
CA HIS A 317 -7.30 -0.84 11.18
C HIS A 317 -7.00 -2.24 11.72
N ARG A 318 -6.33 -2.31 12.87
CA ARG A 318 -6.13 -3.56 13.63
C ARG A 318 -7.37 -3.81 14.50
N GLY A 319 -8.42 -4.37 13.92
CA GLY A 319 -9.69 -4.63 14.61
C GLY A 319 -9.67 -5.92 15.44
N ARG A 320 -9.82 -5.80 16.76
CA ARG A 320 -10.32 -6.90 17.61
C ARG A 320 -11.77 -7.19 17.21
N GLY A 321 -12.02 -8.19 16.35
CA GLY A 321 -13.25 -9.01 16.28
C GLY A 321 -14.63 -8.36 16.47
N ARG A 322 -14.77 -7.05 16.25
CA ARG A 322 -16.02 -6.31 16.31
C ARG A 322 -16.04 -5.43 15.08
N ASN A 323 -16.89 -5.79 14.13
CA ASN A 323 -17.40 -4.85 13.16
C ASN A 323 -17.78 -3.56 13.90
N PRO A 324 -17.45 -2.38 13.37
CA PRO A 324 -17.90 -1.11 13.94
C PRO A 324 -19.40 -0.93 13.64
N GLY A 325 -20.25 -1.83 14.18
CA GLY A 325 -21.71 -1.70 14.18
C GLY A 325 -22.22 -0.65 15.17
N GLY A 326 -21.36 0.29 15.57
CA GLY A 326 -21.75 1.45 16.36
C GLY A 326 -21.78 2.66 15.45
N SER A 327 -22.98 3.11 15.08
CA SER A 327 -23.24 4.38 14.40
C SER A 327 -22.38 5.49 15.03
N ARG A 328 -21.30 5.86 14.35
CA ARG A 328 -20.55 7.08 14.65
C ARG A 328 -20.65 7.94 13.41
N ASN A 329 -21.59 8.87 13.50
CA ASN A 329 -21.78 9.93 12.52
C ASN A 329 -20.43 10.63 12.26
N PRO A 330 -19.93 10.69 11.01
CA PRO A 330 -18.65 11.33 10.66
C PRO A 330 -18.54 12.78 11.16
N ALA A 331 -19.66 13.49 11.24
CA ALA A 331 -19.74 14.84 11.81
C ALA A 331 -19.27 14.92 13.28
N VAL A 332 -19.40 13.83 14.04
CA VAL A 332 -18.97 13.76 15.45
C VAL A 332 -17.46 13.52 15.57
N LEU A 333 -16.82 12.93 14.56
CA LEU A 333 -15.36 12.74 14.56
C LEU A 333 -14.62 14.05 14.28
N ASN A 334 -15.09 14.84 13.31
CA ASN A 334 -14.54 16.15 12.97
C ASN A 334 -14.56 17.10 14.19
N HIS A 335 -15.63 17.07 15.00
CA HIS A 335 -15.74 17.92 16.18
C HIS A 335 -14.95 17.39 17.40
N ARG A 336 -14.66 16.08 17.50
CA ARG A 336 -13.95 15.49 18.65
C ARG A 336 -12.44 15.49 18.53
N LEU A 337 -11.90 15.41 17.32
CA LEU A 337 -10.46 15.24 17.14
C LEU A 337 -9.67 16.56 17.11
N GLY A 338 -10.33 17.72 17.06
CA GLY A 338 -9.66 19.03 17.12
C GLY A 338 -8.49 19.15 16.12
N LEU A 339 -8.58 18.45 14.98
CA LEU A 339 -7.50 18.35 14.01
C LEU A 339 -7.42 19.68 13.27
N THR A 340 -6.50 20.52 13.71
CA THR A 340 -6.05 21.63 12.88
C THR A 340 -5.20 21.07 11.73
N PRO A 341 -5.28 21.63 10.51
CA PRO A 341 -4.65 21.07 9.30
C PRO A 341 -3.13 20.84 9.37
N THR A 342 -2.46 21.39 10.39
CA THR A 342 -1.01 21.38 10.55
C THR A 342 -0.45 20.11 11.19
N SER A 343 -1.23 19.30 11.91
CA SER A 343 -0.66 18.19 12.71
C SER A 343 -0.51 16.86 11.97
N VAL A 344 -1.24 16.63 10.87
CA VAL A 344 -1.26 15.33 10.17
C VAL A 344 -0.11 15.20 9.14
N PHE A 345 0.43 16.31 8.66
CA PHE A 345 1.46 16.36 7.61
C PHE A 345 2.70 17.16 7.99
N ASP A 346 2.96 17.36 9.29
CA ASP A 346 4.20 18.01 9.71
C ASP A 346 5.40 17.09 9.42
N VAL A 347 6.01 17.28 8.25
CA VAL A 347 7.21 16.56 7.77
C VAL A 347 8.44 16.83 8.67
N ASN A 348 8.30 17.69 9.68
CA ASN A 348 9.32 17.95 10.69
C ASN A 348 9.58 16.79 11.66
N VAL A 349 8.80 15.69 11.62
CA VAL A 349 9.19 14.44 12.31
C VAL A 349 10.44 13.78 11.67
N LEU A 350 10.89 14.25 10.50
CA LEU A 350 12.14 13.84 9.86
C LEU A 350 13.34 14.78 10.16
N GLN A 351 13.21 15.76 11.05
CA GLN A 351 14.35 16.54 11.52
C GLN A 351 14.89 16.00 12.84
N THR A 352 16.04 15.34 12.71
CA THR A 352 17.01 15.07 13.76
C THR A 352 17.13 16.23 14.75
N GLN A 353 16.75 16.03 16.00
CA GLN A 353 17.39 16.74 17.11
C GLN A 353 18.82 16.19 17.23
N PRO A 354 19.88 17.01 17.10
CA PRO A 354 21.22 16.56 17.44
C PRO A 354 21.23 16.28 18.95
N GLY A 355 21.56 15.02 19.30
CA GLY A 355 21.67 14.59 20.68
C GLY A 355 22.56 15.55 21.47
N ARG A 356 22.01 16.12 22.54
CA ARG A 356 22.83 16.63 23.64
C ARG A 356 23.36 15.43 24.42
N ARG A 357 24.65 15.52 24.72
CA ARG A 357 25.43 14.59 25.55
C ARG A 357 24.77 14.32 26.89
#